data_AF-A0A821GPA9-F1
#
_entry.id   AF-A0A821GPA9-F1
#
_cell.length_a   1.000
_cell.length_b   1.000
_cell.length_c   1.000
_cell.angle_alpha   90.00
_cell.angle_beta   90.00
_cell.angle_gamma   90.00
#
_symmetry.space_group_name_H-M   'P 1'
#
loop_
_entity.id
_entity.type
_entity.pdbx_description
1 polymer ?
#
loop_
_entity_poly.entity_id
_entity_poly.type
_entity_poly.pdbx_seq_one_letter_code
_entity_poly.pdbx_strand_id
1 'polypeptide(L)'
;MASRHELDLEQKMNLIGDKENGLSHRQLKEKFQVSLGAVSNILKRKNEYTHDYETNCNKKLKRKLKDDTSQVLNDTVYEWFVAQRSKRIPVSGPILQEYARKVAVELNDKS
;
A
#
# COMPACT_ATOMS: atom_id res chain seq x y z
N MET A 1 22.86 -0.77 3.24
CA MET A 1 21.49 -1.18 2.83
C MET A 1 21.15 -0.44 1.55
N ALA A 2 21.09 -1.11 0.39
CA ALA A 2 20.62 -0.44 -0.82
C ALA A 2 19.14 -0.09 -0.63
N SER A 3 18.79 1.20 -0.72
CA SER A 3 17.40 1.64 -0.64
C SER A 3 16.62 1.01 -1.78
N ARG A 4 15.62 0.19 -1.46
CA ARG A 4 14.73 -0.39 -2.46
C ARG A 4 13.85 0.73 -3.02
N HIS A 5 14.06 1.11 -4.29
CA HIS A 5 13.19 2.07 -4.96
C HIS A 5 11.83 1.43 -5.21
N GLU A 6 10.82 1.88 -4.46
CA GLU A 6 9.43 1.43 -4.58
C GLU A 6 8.59 2.50 -5.26
N LEU A 7 7.94 2.10 -6.34
CA LEU A 7 6.98 2.90 -7.08
C LEU A 7 5.65 2.99 -6.32
N ASP A 8 5.03 4.17 -6.35
CA ASP A 8 3.63 4.33 -5.94
C ASP A 8 2.65 3.81 -7.00
N LEU A 9 1.35 3.87 -6.72
CA LEU A 9 0.31 3.35 -7.62
C LEU A 9 0.29 4.11 -8.95
N GLU A 10 0.48 5.43 -8.91
CA GLU A 10 0.52 6.26 -10.12
C GLU A 10 1.71 5.92 -11.01
N GLN A 11 2.90 5.79 -10.43
CA GLN A 11 4.10 5.38 -11.16
C GLN A 11 3.99 3.97 -11.75
N LYS A 12 3.33 3.04 -11.04
CA LYS A 12 3.04 1.70 -11.57
C LYS A 12 2.09 1.75 -12.76
N MET A 13 1.05 2.60 -12.72
CA MET A 13 0.14 2.80 -13.85
C MET A 13 0.86 3.43 -15.05
N ASN A 14 1.72 4.43 -14.81
CA ASN A 14 2.54 5.02 -15.86
C ASN A 14 3.49 3.99 -16.50
N LEU A 15 4.08 3.10 -15.69
CA LEU A 15 4.92 2.00 -16.20
C LEU A 15 4.12 1.03 -17.07
N ILE A 16 2.88 0.70 -16.68
CA ILE A 16 1.98 -0.15 -17.49
C ILE A 16 1.63 0.55 -18.81
N GLY A 17 1.26 1.83 -18.77
CA GLY A 17 0.95 2.61 -19.97
C GLY A 17 2.15 2.73 -20.91
N ASP A 18 3.35 2.99 -20.38
CA ASP A 18 4.59 2.99 -21.16
C ASP A 18 4.87 1.62 -21.80
N LYS A 19 4.54 0.52 -21.10
CA LYS A 19 4.69 -0.82 -21.66
C LYS A 19 3.73 -1.06 -22.82
N GLU A 20 2.50 -0.58 -22.71
CA GLU A 20 1.48 -0.65 -23.77
C GLU A 20 1.85 0.23 -24.98
N ASN A 21 2.53 1.35 -24.74
CA ASN A 21 3.13 2.20 -25.78
C ASN A 21 4.38 1.58 -26.46
N GLY A 22 4.75 0.34 -26.10
CA GLY A 22 5.80 -0.41 -26.78
C GLY A 22 7.19 -0.35 -26.15
N LEU A 23 7.36 0.26 -24.96
CA LEU A 23 8.68 0.28 -24.31
C LEU A 23 9.15 -1.14 -23.93
N SER A 24 10.45 -1.36 -24.10
CA SER A 24 11.10 -2.61 -23.66
C SER A 24 11.31 -2.63 -22.15
N HIS A 25 11.48 -3.82 -21.56
CA HIS A 25 11.73 -3.95 -20.12
C HIS A 25 13.01 -3.25 -19.66
N ARG A 26 14.02 -3.13 -20.55
CA ARG A 26 15.26 -2.39 -20.28
C ARG A 26 15.01 -0.89 -20.19
N GLN A 27 14.26 -0.33 -21.15
CA GLN A 27 13.89 1.08 -21.12
C GLN A 27 13.03 1.42 -19.90
N LEU A 28 12.08 0.56 -19.53
CA LEU A 28 11.25 0.75 -18.32
C LEU A 28 12.10 0.70 -17.04
N LYS A 29 13.02 -0.27 -16.96
CA LYS A 29 13.96 -0.38 -15.83
C LYS A 29 14.73 0.92 -15.62
N GLU A 30 15.27 1.48 -16.71
CA GLU A 30 16.07 2.71 -16.68
C GLU A 30 15.20 3.93 -16.35
N LYS A 31 14.05 4.07 -17.02
CA LYS A 31 13.12 5.20 -16.83
C LYS A 31 12.60 5.30 -15.40
N PHE A 32 12.21 4.16 -14.81
CA PHE A 32 11.64 4.10 -13.47
C PHE A 32 12.66 3.75 -12.37
N GLN A 33 13.94 3.59 -12.72
CA GLN A 33 15.03 3.25 -11.78
C GLN A 33 14.71 2.03 -10.89
N VAL A 34 14.09 1.00 -11.47
CA VAL A 34 13.72 -0.25 -10.80
C VAL A 34 14.54 -1.42 -11.32
N SER A 35 14.42 -2.61 -10.71
CA SER A 35 15.03 -3.83 -11.26
C SER A 35 14.17 -4.44 -12.38
N LEU A 36 14.78 -5.24 -13.26
CA LEU A 36 14.05 -5.99 -14.30
C LEU A 36 12.96 -6.91 -13.70
N GLY A 37 13.27 -7.53 -12.55
CA GLY A 37 12.30 -8.35 -11.82
C GLY A 37 11.11 -7.54 -11.30
N ALA A 38 11.34 -6.30 -10.85
CA ALA A 38 10.27 -5.40 -10.43
C ALA A 38 9.35 -5.02 -11.61
N VAL A 39 9.90 -4.69 -12.78
CA VAL A 39 9.12 -4.44 -14.00
C VAL A 39 8.24 -5.64 -14.32
N SER A 40 8.82 -6.84 -14.37
CA SER A 40 8.08 -8.08 -14.65
C SER A 40 6.95 -8.34 -13.64
N ASN A 41 7.23 -8.16 -12.35
CA ASN A 41 6.23 -8.35 -11.30
C ASN A 41 5.11 -7.30 -11.36
N ILE A 42 5.42 -6.05 -11.69
CA ILE A 42 4.40 -5.00 -11.84
C ILE A 42 3.47 -5.35 -13.00
N LEU A 43 4.03 -5.75 -14.15
CA LEU A 43 3.25 -6.13 -15.33
C LEU A 43 2.39 -7.38 -15.10
N LYS A 44 2.89 -8.37 -14.35
CA LYS A 44 2.10 -9.55 -13.97
C LYS A 44 0.87 -9.19 -13.14
N ARG A 45 0.99 -8.20 -12.25
CA ARG A 45 -0.08 -7.73 -11.36
C ARG A 45 -0.84 -6.53 -11.93
N LYS A 46 -0.77 -6.27 -13.24
CA LYS A 46 -1.35 -5.08 -13.86
C LYS A 46 -2.83 -4.89 -13.52
N ASN A 47 -3.62 -5.97 -13.54
CA ASN A 47 -5.06 -5.92 -13.32
C ASN A 47 -5.39 -5.42 -11.90
N GLU A 48 -4.59 -5.81 -10.90
CA GLU A 48 -4.75 -5.34 -9.52
C GLU A 48 -4.53 -3.82 -9.44
N TYR A 49 -3.47 -3.30 -10.08
CA TYR A 49 -3.18 -1.88 -10.06
C TYR A 49 -4.20 -1.05 -10.84
N THR A 50 -4.71 -1.57 -11.96
CA THR A 50 -5.79 -0.92 -12.72
C THR A 50 -7.05 -0.82 -11.87
N HIS A 51 -7.47 -1.92 -11.23
CA HIS A 51 -8.63 -1.92 -10.35
C HIS A 51 -8.47 -0.94 -9.17
N ASP A 52 -7.28 -0.89 -8.58
CA ASP A 52 -6.98 0.04 -7.49
C ASP A 52 -7.06 1.50 -7.92
N TYR A 53 -6.59 1.78 -9.14
CA TYR A 53 -6.65 3.12 -9.70
C TYR A 53 -8.10 3.54 -9.99
N GLU A 54 -8.92 2.63 -10.51
CA GLU A 54 -10.35 2.84 -10.80
C GLU A 54 -11.20 3.02 -9.54
N THR A 55 -10.90 2.29 -8.47
CA THR A 55 -11.57 2.40 -7.16
C THR A 55 -11.12 3.62 -6.35
N ASN A 56 -10.34 4.51 -6.96
CA ASN A 56 -9.80 5.73 -6.35
C ASN A 56 -8.99 5.47 -5.07
N CYS A 57 -8.28 4.33 -5.02
CA CYS A 57 -7.30 4.08 -3.97
C CYS A 57 -6.25 5.20 -3.93
N ASN A 58 -5.63 5.40 -2.76
CA ASN A 58 -4.60 6.41 -2.61
C ASN A 58 -3.47 6.24 -3.64
N LYS A 59 -3.35 7.18 -4.57
CA LYS A 59 -2.37 7.16 -5.67
C LYS A 59 -0.92 7.13 -5.19
N LYS A 60 -0.66 7.66 -3.99
CA LYS A 60 0.67 7.67 -3.35
C LYS A 60 0.96 6.39 -2.54
N LEU A 61 0.04 5.43 -2.54
CA LEU A 61 0.22 4.17 -1.84
C LEU A 61 1.30 3.32 -2.51
N LYS A 62 2.37 3.03 -1.76
CA LYS A 62 3.49 2.22 -2.26
C LYS A 62 3.27 0.71 -2.07
N ARG A 63 2.61 0.32 -0.98
CA ARG A 63 2.33 -1.07 -0.61
C ARG A 63 0.91 -1.24 -0.11
N LYS A 64 0.28 -2.34 -0.49
CA LYS A 64 -0.92 -2.85 0.14
C LYS A 64 -0.58 -3.85 1.23
N LEU A 65 -1.44 -3.93 2.24
CA LEU A 65 -1.45 -5.05 3.18
C LEU A 65 -1.90 -6.30 2.42
N LYS A 66 -1.35 -7.45 2.82
CA LYS A 66 -1.51 -8.70 2.08
C LYS A 66 -2.73 -9.50 2.52
N ASP A 67 -3.27 -9.22 3.70
CA ASP A 67 -4.35 -10.00 4.30
C ASP A 67 -5.44 -9.08 4.88
N ASP A 68 -6.66 -9.59 4.79
CA ASP A 68 -7.88 -8.90 5.21
C ASP A 68 -7.87 -8.63 6.72
N THR A 69 -7.31 -9.54 7.52
CA THR A 69 -7.21 -9.38 8.99
C THR A 69 -6.40 -8.14 9.37
N SER A 70 -5.26 -7.91 8.71
CA SER A 70 -4.41 -6.74 8.92
C SER A 70 -5.08 -5.46 8.43
N GLN A 71 -5.90 -5.55 7.38
CA GLN A 71 -6.68 -4.42 6.91
C GLN A 71 -7.77 -4.04 7.92
N VAL A 72 -8.55 -5.02 8.39
CA VAL A 72 -9.58 -4.83 9.45
C VAL A 72 -8.98 -4.27 10.73
N LEU A 73 -7.81 -4.77 11.15
CA LEU A 73 -7.09 -4.24 12.30
C LEU A 73 -6.77 -2.75 12.10
N ASN A 74 -6.15 -2.40 10.96
CA ASN A 74 -5.77 -1.02 10.69
C ASN A 74 -6.98 -0.09 10.58
N ASP A 75 -8.07 -0.54 9.95
CA ASP A 75 -9.29 0.24 9.82
C ASP A 75 -9.90 0.50 11.20
N THR A 76 -9.98 -0.53 12.05
CA THR A 76 -10.47 -0.41 13.43
C THR A 76 -9.62 0.57 14.26
N VAL A 77 -8.29 0.46 14.16
CA VAL A 77 -7.35 1.35 14.86
C VAL A 77 -7.45 2.79 14.35
N TYR A 78 -7.63 2.97 13.04
CA TYR A 78 -7.77 4.28 12.41
C TYR A 78 -9.07 4.97 12.81
N GLU A 79 -10.20 4.25 12.76
CA GLU A 79 -11.51 4.76 13.19
C GLU A 79 -11.47 5.21 14.65
N TRP A 80 -10.90 4.39 15.53
CA TRP A 80 -10.72 4.75 16.93
C TRP A 80 -9.86 6.00 17.10
N PHE A 81 -8.73 6.10 16.39
CA PHE A 81 -7.87 7.27 16.43
C PHE A 81 -8.60 8.54 15.99
N VAL A 82 -9.32 8.49 14.87
CA VAL A 82 -10.13 9.61 14.37
C VAL A 82 -11.17 10.03 15.42
N ALA A 83 -11.83 9.06 16.08
CA ALA A 83 -12.79 9.33 17.14
C ALA A 83 -12.15 9.97 18.39
N GLN A 84 -10.89 9.67 18.73
CA GLN A 84 -10.18 10.38 19.81
C GLN A 84 -9.79 11.80 19.40
N ARG A 85 -9.34 11.97 18.14
CA ARG A 85 -8.94 13.29 17.62
C ARG A 85 -10.13 14.24 17.49
N SER A 86 -11.32 13.75 17.14
CA SER A 86 -12.55 14.58 17.11
C SER A 86 -12.92 15.12 18.49
N LYS A 87 -12.59 14.38 19.56
CA LYS A 87 -12.72 14.81 20.96
C LYS A 87 -11.56 15.68 21.46
N ARG A 88 -10.64 16.09 20.57
CA ARG A 88 -9.41 16.82 20.87
C ARG A 88 -8.47 16.10 21.85
N ILE A 89 -8.58 14.78 21.95
CA ILE A 89 -7.69 13.98 22.79
C ILE A 89 -6.39 13.72 22.01
N PRO A 90 -5.22 14.10 22.56
CA PRO A 90 -3.94 13.75 21.94
C PRO A 90 -3.67 12.25 22.15
N VAL A 91 -3.48 11.53 21.05
CA VAL A 91 -3.08 10.12 21.07
C VAL A 91 -1.61 10.06 20.66
N SER A 92 -0.75 9.64 21.57
CA SER A 92 0.67 9.44 21.28
C SER A 92 0.89 8.12 20.53
N GLY A 93 2.04 8.00 19.87
CA GLY A 93 2.43 6.77 19.18
C GLY A 93 2.38 5.52 20.09
N PRO A 94 2.92 5.55 21.32
CA PRO A 94 2.81 4.41 22.24
C PRO A 94 1.36 4.03 22.58
N ILE A 95 0.47 5.01 22.81
CA ILE A 95 -0.94 4.73 23.09
C ILE A 95 -1.62 4.07 21.89
N LEU A 96 -1.33 4.54 20.67
CA LEU A 96 -1.86 3.96 19.44
C LEU A 96 -1.38 2.51 19.26
N GLN A 97 -0.12 2.23 19.58
CA GLN A 97 0.46 0.87 19.52
C GLN A 97 -0.17 -0.07 20.55
N GLU A 98 -0.42 0.39 21.78
CA GLU A 98 -1.14 -0.40 22.79
C GLU A 98 -2.56 -0.75 22.34
N TYR A 99 -3.27 0.22 21.75
CA TYR A 99 -4.61 -0.04 21.22
C TYR A 99 -4.59 -1.04 20.06
N ALA A 100 -3.64 -0.90 19.13
CA ALA A 100 -3.47 -1.85 18.03
C ALA A 100 -3.19 -3.28 18.52
N ARG A 101 -2.37 -3.44 19.58
CA ARG A 101 -2.14 -4.75 20.20
C ARG A 101 -3.39 -5.35 20.82
N LYS A 102 -4.24 -4.55 21.45
CA LYS A 102 -5.54 -5.02 21.97
C LYS A 102 -6.46 -5.50 20.86
N VAL A 103 -6.63 -4.71 19.80
CA VAL A 103 -7.44 -5.08 18.63
C VAL A 103 -6.92 -6.36 17.98
N ALA A 104 -5.59 -6.53 17.88
CA ALA A 104 -4.99 -7.74 17.34
C ALA A 104 -5.38 -9.00 18.12
N VAL A 105 -5.33 -8.95 19.44
CA VAL A 105 -5.75 -10.06 20.31
C VAL A 105 -7.24 -10.36 20.10
N GLU A 106 -8.09 -9.34 20.11
CA GLU A 106 -9.54 -9.50 19.93
C GLU A 106 -9.94 -10.06 18.56
N LEU A 107 -9.19 -9.77 17.50
CA LEU A 107 -9.43 -10.33 16.17
C LEU A 107 -8.96 -11.78 16.06
N ASN A 108 -7.88 -12.13 16.76
CA ASN A 108 -7.31 -13.48 16.74
C ASN A 108 -8.12 -14.45 17.62
N ASP A 109 -8.76 -13.97 18.68
CA ASP A 109 -9.67 -14.76 19.54
C ASP A 109 -11.03 -15.05 18.86
N LYS A 110 -11.33 -14.39 17.74
CA LYS A 110 -12.58 -14.55 16.97
C LYS A 110 -12.43 -15.38 15.69
N SER A 111 -11.21 -15.81 15.35
CA SER A 111 -10.90 -16.69 14.20
C SER A 111 -10.87 -18.15 14.62
#